data_AF-A0A6S7BSA4-F1
#
_entry.id   AF-A0A6S7BSA4-F1
#
_cell.length_a   1.000
_cell.length_b   1.000
_cell.length_c   1.000
_cell.angle_alpha   90.00
_cell.angle_beta   90.00
_cell.angle_gamma   90.00
#
_symmetry.space_group_name_H-M   'P 1'
#
loop_
_entity.id
_entity.type
_entity.pdbx_description
1 polymer ?
#
loop_
_entity_poly.entity_id
_entity_poly.type
_entity_poly.pdbx_seq_one_letter_code
_entity_poly.pdbx_strand_id
1 'polypeptide(L)'
;MLTRFARVADSAAPTVRPFMPLRRAAVLCVAALTLTACVQPWQQFQAGQDQSAIIARMGPPREVYELPDGGRRLMWPTQPMGTTTVAADIDSAGKIVKVRQVLQISEFNRAEIGKWTRNDVLVNFGRPVQTAFFRRTQREVWSYRYVENNITHMLFNFSFDTNGVLRETQRTPDPLRDRDFRRF
;
A
#
# COMPACT_ATOMS: atom_id res chain seq x y z
N MET A 1 41.04 29.77 -68.65
CA MET A 1 39.93 29.50 -69.58
C MET A 1 38.67 29.41 -68.74
N LEU A 2 37.67 30.24 -69.05
CA LEU A 2 36.49 30.53 -68.21
C LEU A 2 35.67 29.29 -67.87
N THR A 3 35.13 29.21 -66.65
CA THR A 3 33.89 28.44 -66.40
C THR A 3 32.97 29.20 -65.47
N ARG A 4 31.85 29.58 -66.06
CA ARG A 4 30.70 30.28 -65.51
C ARG A 4 29.87 29.25 -64.71
N PHE A 5 29.56 29.51 -63.45
CA PHE A 5 28.43 28.83 -62.80
C PHE A 5 27.53 29.83 -62.09
N ALA A 6 26.26 29.75 -62.46
CA ALA A 6 25.19 30.66 -62.11
C ALA A 6 24.79 30.52 -60.64
N ARG A 7 24.40 31.65 -60.05
CA ARG A 7 23.71 31.78 -58.76
C ARG A 7 22.40 30.97 -58.81
N VAL A 8 22.26 29.99 -57.93
CA VAL A 8 20.95 29.41 -57.58
C VAL A 8 20.34 30.30 -56.49
N ALA A 9 19.09 30.71 -56.69
CA ALA A 9 18.34 31.55 -55.77
C ALA A 9 17.80 30.70 -54.60
N ASP A 10 18.04 31.15 -53.37
CA ASP A 10 17.41 30.64 -52.15
C ASP A 10 15.90 30.92 -52.17
N SER A 11 15.08 29.87 -52.02
CA SER A 11 13.64 29.99 -51.79
C SER A 11 13.34 29.70 -50.32
N ALA A 12 12.95 30.72 -49.57
CA ALA A 12 12.47 30.58 -48.20
C ALA A 12 11.09 29.90 -48.17
N ALA A 13 10.95 28.82 -47.41
CA ALA A 13 9.68 28.12 -47.20
C ALA A 13 8.78 28.86 -46.19
N PRO A 14 7.44 28.90 -46.40
CA PRO A 14 6.53 29.54 -45.48
C PRO A 14 6.31 28.69 -44.22
N THR A 15 6.40 29.33 -43.04
CA THR A 15 6.11 28.70 -41.75
C THR A 15 4.60 28.73 -41.50
N VAL A 16 3.92 27.59 -41.64
CA VAL A 16 2.50 27.44 -41.31
C VAL A 16 2.35 27.32 -39.80
N ARG A 17 1.72 28.30 -39.15
CA ARG A 17 1.28 28.16 -37.74
C ARG A 17 -0.04 27.37 -37.72
N PRO A 18 -0.12 26.21 -37.05
CA PRO A 18 -1.35 25.43 -37.02
C PRO A 18 -2.39 26.14 -36.16
N PHE A 19 -3.47 26.60 -36.79
CA PHE A 19 -4.64 27.11 -36.09
C PHE A 19 -5.45 25.92 -35.57
N MET A 20 -5.27 25.57 -34.30
CA MET A 20 -5.96 24.42 -33.70
C MET A 20 -7.37 24.87 -33.27
N PRO A 21 -8.45 24.23 -33.79
CA PRO A 21 -9.82 24.68 -33.50
C PRO A 21 -10.18 24.46 -32.02
N LEU A 22 -10.80 25.47 -31.40
CA LEU A 22 -11.14 25.54 -29.96
C LEU A 22 -11.85 24.29 -29.41
N ARG A 23 -12.61 23.57 -30.25
CA ARG A 23 -13.26 22.29 -29.91
C ARG A 23 -12.27 21.15 -29.64
N ARG A 24 -11.14 21.08 -30.35
CA ARG A 24 -10.08 20.08 -30.12
C ARG A 24 -9.30 20.38 -28.84
N ALA A 25 -9.10 21.66 -28.52
CA ALA A 25 -8.53 22.08 -27.24
C ALA A 25 -9.44 21.72 -26.06
N ALA A 26 -10.76 21.90 -26.20
CA ALA A 26 -11.74 21.54 -25.17
C ALA A 26 -11.78 20.01 -24.89
N VAL A 27 -11.72 19.18 -25.92
CA VAL A 27 -11.69 17.70 -25.75
C VAL A 27 -10.39 17.24 -25.08
N LEU A 28 -9.25 17.86 -25.38
CA LEU A 28 -7.97 17.59 -24.71
C LEU A 28 -7.99 18.00 -23.23
N CYS A 29 -8.60 19.14 -22.88
CA CYS A 29 -8.74 19.57 -21.48
C CYS A 29 -9.69 18.66 -20.69
N VAL A 30 -10.81 18.22 -21.29
CA VAL A 30 -11.74 17.28 -20.65
C VAL A 30 -11.11 15.89 -20.48
N ALA A 31 -10.31 15.42 -21.45
CA ALA A 31 -9.56 14.18 -21.33
C ALA A 31 -8.44 14.26 -20.26
N ALA A 32 -7.85 15.45 -20.03
CA ALA A 32 -6.85 15.64 -18.98
C ALA A 32 -7.45 15.65 -17.57
N LEU A 33 -8.72 16.05 -17.41
CA LEU A 33 -9.40 16.11 -16.12
C LEU A 33 -9.95 14.75 -15.62
N THR A 34 -9.99 13.72 -16.48
CA THR A 34 -10.50 12.39 -16.09
C THR A 34 -9.44 11.45 -15.54
N LEU A 35 -8.15 11.83 -15.52
CA LEU A 35 -7.09 11.06 -14.86
C LEU A 35 -6.87 11.51 -13.41
N THR A 36 -7.94 11.59 -12.62
CA THR A 36 -7.79 11.56 -11.15
C THR A 36 -7.55 10.11 -10.73
N ALA A 37 -6.31 9.65 -10.86
CA ALA A 37 -5.90 8.40 -10.24
C ALA A 37 -6.24 8.46 -8.75
N CYS A 38 -6.93 7.45 -8.22
CA CYS A 38 -7.25 7.37 -6.80
C CYS A 38 -5.97 7.15 -5.98
N VAL A 39 -5.24 8.24 -5.72
CA VAL A 39 -4.09 8.24 -4.82
C VAL A 39 -4.59 8.01 -3.40
N GLN A 40 -4.07 6.99 -2.75
CA GLN A 40 -4.41 6.69 -1.38
C GLN A 40 -3.86 7.79 -0.46
N PRO A 41 -4.59 8.20 0.60
CA PRO A 41 -4.23 9.36 1.41
C PRO A 41 -2.88 9.25 2.13
N TRP A 42 -2.34 8.04 2.29
CA TRP A 42 -1.04 7.77 2.90
C TRP A 42 0.14 7.71 1.91
N GLN A 43 -0.10 7.76 0.60
CA GLN A 43 0.95 7.65 -0.42
C GLN A 43 1.72 8.96 -0.68
N GLN A 44 1.23 10.08 -0.15
CA GLN A 44 1.81 11.41 -0.35
C GLN A 44 2.97 11.75 0.60
N PHE A 45 3.27 10.88 1.58
CA PHE A 45 4.29 11.14 2.58
C PHE A 45 5.68 10.71 2.12
N GLN A 46 6.68 11.53 2.43
CA GLN A 46 8.07 11.33 2.07
C GLN A 46 8.92 11.17 3.33
N ALA A 47 10.04 10.46 3.20
CA ALA A 47 11.01 10.34 4.28
C ALA A 47 11.55 11.72 4.71
N GLY A 48 11.79 11.89 6.01
CA GLY A 48 12.26 13.14 6.62
C GLY A 48 11.16 14.13 7.02
N GLN A 49 9.90 13.92 6.59
CA GLN A 49 8.78 14.73 7.06
C GLN A 49 8.49 14.50 8.55
N ASP A 50 7.90 15.47 9.23
CA ASP A 50 7.53 15.32 10.64
C ASP A 50 6.34 14.37 10.84
N GLN A 51 6.35 13.54 11.89
CA GLN A 51 5.22 12.66 12.20
C GLN A 51 3.90 13.42 12.40
N SER A 52 3.95 14.69 12.81
CA SER A 52 2.75 15.53 12.93
C SER A 52 2.01 15.69 11.60
N ALA A 53 2.71 15.67 10.47
CA ALA A 53 2.11 15.80 9.14
C ALA A 53 1.19 14.61 8.82
N ILE A 54 1.64 13.39 9.10
CA ILE A 54 0.80 12.19 8.87
C ILE A 54 -0.32 12.08 9.89
N ILE A 55 -0.09 12.44 11.15
CA ILE A 55 -1.13 12.45 12.18
C ILE A 55 -2.22 13.47 11.85
N ALA A 56 -1.84 14.67 11.39
CA ALA A 56 -2.81 15.68 10.97
C ALA A 56 -3.70 15.21 9.82
N ARG A 57 -3.17 14.36 8.92
CA ARG A 57 -3.89 13.87 7.75
C ARG A 57 -4.70 12.59 7.98
N MET A 58 -4.19 11.69 8.81
CA MET A 58 -4.75 10.35 9.07
C MET A 58 -5.52 10.28 10.39
N GLY A 59 -5.41 11.31 11.24
CA GLY A 59 -5.87 11.29 12.63
C GLY A 59 -4.87 10.61 13.57
N PRO A 60 -5.19 10.54 14.88
CA PRO A 60 -4.35 9.85 15.84
C PRO A 60 -4.21 8.35 15.47
N PRO A 61 -3.02 7.75 15.61
CA PRO A 61 -2.85 6.33 15.42
C PRO A 61 -3.63 5.54 16.46
N ARG A 62 -4.12 4.36 16.08
CA ARG A 62 -4.84 3.46 17.02
C ARG A 62 -3.91 2.45 17.68
N GLU A 63 -2.79 2.15 17.04
CA GLU A 63 -1.75 1.31 17.62
C GLU A 63 -0.39 1.97 17.41
N VAL A 64 0.48 1.82 18.40
CA VAL A 64 1.86 2.32 18.38
C VAL A 64 2.76 1.20 18.91
N TYR A 65 3.83 0.91 18.18
CA TYR A 65 4.80 -0.12 18.52
C TYR A 65 6.21 0.46 18.53
N GLU A 66 7.03 0.09 19.50
CA GLU A 66 8.45 0.43 19.51
C GLU A 66 9.20 -0.42 18.47
N LEU A 67 10.18 0.19 17.80
CA LEU A 67 11.03 -0.48 16.83
C LEU A 67 12.45 -0.70 17.41
N PRO A 68 13.18 -1.74 16.98
CA PRO A 68 14.51 -2.06 17.54
C PRO A 68 15.57 -0.96 17.38
N ASP A 69 15.37 -0.04 16.42
CA ASP A 69 16.25 1.10 16.15
C ASP A 69 15.96 2.32 17.05
N GLY A 70 15.06 2.18 18.03
CA GLY A 70 14.60 3.27 18.90
C GLY A 70 13.56 4.18 18.25
N GLY A 71 13.12 3.83 17.03
CA GLY A 71 11.97 4.45 16.39
C GLY A 71 10.65 3.87 16.89
N ARG A 72 9.55 4.33 16.29
CA ARG A 72 8.19 3.85 16.56
C ARG A 72 7.44 3.62 15.28
N ARG A 73 6.56 2.62 15.27
CA ARG A 73 5.60 2.37 14.20
C ARG A 73 4.21 2.80 14.63
N LEU A 74 3.66 3.76 13.92
CA LEU A 74 2.28 4.23 14.07
C LEU A 74 1.38 3.44 13.12
N MET A 75 0.22 2.98 13.58
CA MET A 75 -0.71 2.22 12.75
C MET A 75 -2.16 2.71 12.80
N TRP A 76 -2.83 2.63 11.64
CA TRP A 76 -4.24 2.95 11.44
C TRP A 76 -4.98 1.75 10.83
N PRO A 77 -5.38 0.74 11.64
CA PRO A 77 -6.01 -0.50 11.20
C PRO A 77 -7.51 -0.34 10.91
N THR A 78 -8.01 -0.58 9.71
CA THR A 78 -9.45 -0.36 9.36
C THR A 78 -10.44 -1.41 9.92
N GLN A 79 -10.03 -2.20 10.91
CA GLN A 79 -10.82 -3.22 11.60
C GLN A 79 -12.09 -2.68 12.26
N PRO A 80 -13.11 -3.54 12.49
CA PRO A 80 -13.10 -5.00 12.29
C PRO A 80 -13.40 -5.45 10.85
N MET A 81 -14.07 -4.63 10.03
CA MET A 81 -14.48 -5.03 8.67
C MET A 81 -13.52 -4.58 7.57
N GLY A 82 -12.55 -3.73 7.89
CA GLY A 82 -11.57 -3.27 6.94
C GLY A 82 -10.48 -4.29 6.64
N THR A 83 -9.81 -4.06 5.50
CA THR A 83 -8.82 -4.96 4.91
C THR A 83 -7.45 -4.30 4.78
N THR A 84 -7.27 -3.14 5.41
CA THR A 84 -6.04 -2.36 5.33
C THR A 84 -5.61 -1.88 6.71
N THR A 85 -4.30 -1.93 6.94
CA THR A 85 -3.65 -1.21 8.04
C THR A 85 -2.55 -0.38 7.39
N VAL A 86 -2.63 0.94 7.56
CA VAL A 86 -1.52 1.82 7.18
C VAL A 86 -0.56 1.86 8.35
N ALA A 87 0.73 1.69 8.08
CA ALA A 87 1.80 1.81 9.05
C ALA A 87 2.79 2.88 8.62
N ALA A 88 3.21 3.73 9.56
CA ALA A 88 4.27 4.71 9.38
C ALA A 88 5.38 4.43 10.38
N ASP A 89 6.59 4.24 9.86
CA ASP A 89 7.80 4.05 10.66
C ASP A 89 8.38 5.44 10.89
N ILE A 90 8.58 5.78 12.16
CA ILE A 90 9.05 7.08 12.64
C ILE A 90 10.38 6.84 13.35
N ASP A 91 11.41 7.61 13.03
CA ASP A 91 12.69 7.53 13.72
C ASP A 91 12.63 8.15 15.13
N SER A 92 13.73 8.03 15.87
CA SER A 92 13.86 8.59 17.22
C SER A 92 13.79 10.13 17.26
N ALA A 93 13.98 10.80 16.11
CA ALA A 93 13.84 12.25 15.98
C ALA A 93 12.39 12.68 15.61
N GLY A 94 11.46 11.73 15.52
CA GLY A 94 10.07 12.03 15.18
C GLY A 94 9.83 12.25 13.70
N LYS A 95 10.74 11.82 12.82
CA LYS A 95 10.61 11.95 11.36
C LYS A 95 10.14 10.65 10.72
N ILE A 96 9.33 10.79 9.68
CA ILE A 96 8.83 9.68 8.86
C ILE A 96 10.03 9.05 8.14
N VAL A 97 10.18 7.75 8.29
CA VAL A 97 11.14 6.93 7.52
C VAL A 97 10.43 6.28 6.34
N LYS A 98 9.27 5.67 6.58
CA LYS A 98 8.49 4.98 5.54
C LYS A 98 7.00 4.91 5.91
N VAL A 99 6.13 5.02 4.92
CA VAL A 99 4.69 4.79 5.07
C VAL A 99 4.23 3.71 4.08
N ARG A 100 3.44 2.74 4.55
CA ARG A 100 2.97 1.60 3.72
C ARG A 100 1.68 0.98 4.24
N GLN A 101 0.95 0.28 3.37
CA GLN A 101 -0.11 -0.63 3.77
C GLN A 101 0.51 -1.99 4.12
N VAL A 102 0.14 -2.59 5.26
CA VAL A 102 0.79 -3.80 5.78
C VAL A 102 -0.02 -5.09 5.66
N LEU A 103 -1.31 -5.01 5.36
CA LEU A 103 -2.16 -6.19 5.17
C LEU A 103 -2.21 -6.58 3.70
N GLN A 104 -1.08 -7.04 3.16
CA GLN A 104 -0.93 -7.45 1.77
C GLN A 104 0.08 -8.58 1.63
N ILE A 105 -0.06 -9.38 0.57
CA ILE A 105 0.72 -10.61 0.41
C ILE A 105 2.23 -10.37 0.43
N SER A 106 2.70 -9.27 -0.18
CA SER A 106 4.10 -8.88 -0.21
C SER A 106 4.67 -8.58 1.19
N GLU A 107 3.86 -8.07 2.11
CA GLU A 107 4.25 -7.81 3.49
C GLU A 107 4.12 -9.07 4.34
N PHE A 108 3.06 -9.86 4.18
CA PHE A 108 2.87 -11.12 4.89
C PHE A 108 3.99 -12.14 4.59
N ASN A 109 4.45 -12.21 3.34
CA ASN A 109 5.54 -13.10 2.93
C ASN A 109 6.90 -12.78 3.56
N ARG A 110 7.02 -11.66 4.27
CA ARG A 110 8.23 -11.31 5.04
C ARG A 110 8.31 -12.11 6.35
N ALA A 111 7.21 -12.72 6.81
CA ALA A 111 7.18 -13.46 8.06
C ALA A 111 8.05 -14.71 7.99
N GLU A 112 8.92 -14.89 8.98
CA GLU A 112 9.83 -16.04 9.04
C GLU A 112 9.32 -17.11 10.01
N ILE A 113 8.90 -18.25 9.45
CA ILE A 113 8.47 -19.42 10.22
C ILE A 113 9.64 -19.95 11.07
N GLY A 114 9.36 -20.28 12.32
CA GLY A 114 10.32 -20.78 13.30
C GLY A 114 11.17 -19.70 13.96
N LYS A 115 11.04 -18.44 13.54
CA LYS A 115 11.79 -17.29 14.10
C LYS A 115 10.89 -16.21 14.65
N TRP A 116 9.91 -15.77 13.85
CA TRP A 116 9.01 -14.71 14.28
C TRP A 116 8.13 -15.19 15.43
N THR A 117 7.87 -14.28 16.35
CA THR A 117 7.00 -14.46 17.50
C THR A 117 5.67 -13.75 17.28
N ARG A 118 4.73 -13.95 18.20
CA ARG A 118 3.52 -13.13 18.32
C ARG A 118 3.83 -11.63 18.28
N ASN A 119 4.87 -11.20 18.99
CA ASN A 119 5.25 -9.80 19.04
C ASN A 119 5.71 -9.28 17.68
N ASP A 120 6.50 -10.06 16.95
CA ASP A 120 6.95 -9.68 15.60
C ASP A 120 5.76 -9.51 14.65
N VAL A 121 4.75 -10.38 14.75
CA VAL A 121 3.51 -10.26 13.97
C VAL A 121 2.72 -9.00 14.36
N LEU A 122 2.59 -8.68 15.66
CA LEU A 122 1.94 -7.44 16.10
C LEU A 122 2.66 -6.18 15.61
N VAL A 123 3.99 -6.12 15.77
CA VAL A 123 4.80 -4.97 15.34
C VAL A 123 4.76 -4.79 13.81
N ASN A 124 4.54 -5.86 13.04
CA ASN A 124 4.47 -5.77 11.59
C ASN A 124 3.06 -5.49 11.04
N PHE A 125 2.02 -6.05 11.64
CA PHE A 125 0.67 -6.06 11.06
C PHE A 125 -0.43 -5.46 11.96
N GLY A 126 -0.11 -5.18 13.23
CA GLY A 126 -1.06 -4.75 14.25
C GLY A 126 -1.82 -5.92 14.86
N ARG A 127 -2.83 -5.62 15.67
CA ARG A 127 -3.68 -6.64 16.29
C ARG A 127 -4.48 -7.43 15.25
N PRO A 128 -4.68 -8.75 15.42
CA PRO A 128 -5.54 -9.52 14.52
C PRO A 128 -7.02 -9.18 14.72
N VAL A 129 -7.83 -9.41 13.68
CA VAL A 129 -9.28 -9.27 13.80
C VAL A 129 -9.92 -10.45 14.53
N GLN A 130 -9.27 -11.62 14.48
CA GLN A 130 -9.75 -12.83 15.13
C GLN A 130 -8.57 -13.61 15.70
N THR A 131 -8.78 -14.17 16.89
CA THR A 131 -7.88 -15.12 17.53
C THR A 131 -8.64 -16.39 17.84
N ALA A 132 -8.06 -17.55 17.55
CA ALA A 132 -8.62 -18.86 17.87
C ALA A 132 -7.54 -19.80 18.42
N PHE A 133 -7.88 -20.69 19.35
CA PHE A 133 -6.96 -21.71 19.85
C PHE A 133 -7.46 -23.11 19.50
N PHE A 134 -6.66 -23.87 18.77
CA PHE A 134 -6.96 -25.23 18.34
C PHE A 134 -6.29 -26.25 19.27
N ARG A 135 -7.06 -26.83 20.19
CA ARG A 135 -6.56 -27.78 21.20
C ARG A 135 -5.89 -29.02 20.60
N ARG A 136 -6.39 -29.53 19.47
CA ARG A 136 -5.84 -30.74 18.83
C ARG A 136 -4.40 -30.54 18.33
N THR A 137 -4.09 -29.36 17.80
CA THR A 137 -2.78 -29.02 17.25
C THR A 137 -1.93 -28.18 18.20
N GLN A 138 -2.50 -27.74 19.32
CA GLN A 138 -1.89 -26.79 20.27
C GLN A 138 -1.42 -25.51 19.56
N ARG A 139 -2.25 -25.00 18.65
CA ARG A 139 -1.95 -23.79 17.88
C ARG A 139 -2.89 -22.66 18.23
N GLU A 140 -2.31 -21.49 18.47
CA GLU A 140 -3.04 -20.23 18.48
C GLU A 140 -2.98 -19.62 17.08
N VAL A 141 -4.13 -19.25 16.52
CA VAL A 141 -4.25 -18.71 15.18
C VAL A 141 -4.76 -17.30 15.24
N TRP A 142 -4.03 -16.40 14.60
CA TRP A 142 -4.37 -15.00 14.43
C TRP A 142 -4.72 -14.72 12.98
N SER A 143 -5.89 -14.14 12.74
CA SER A 143 -6.40 -13.92 11.38
C SER A 143 -6.49 -12.43 11.05
N TYR A 144 -6.13 -12.08 9.82
CA TYR A 144 -6.17 -10.73 9.27
C TYR A 144 -6.96 -10.73 7.96
N ARG A 145 -7.94 -9.83 7.84
CA ARG A 145 -8.67 -9.62 6.58
C ARG A 145 -7.80 -8.82 5.61
N TYR A 146 -7.71 -9.27 4.37
CA TYR A 146 -7.05 -8.54 3.30
C TYR A 146 -7.76 -8.74 1.95
N VAL A 147 -7.36 -7.96 0.95
CA VAL A 147 -7.79 -8.16 -0.43
C VAL A 147 -6.60 -8.58 -1.26
N GLU A 148 -6.68 -9.77 -1.86
CA GLU A 148 -5.67 -10.28 -2.77
C GLU A 148 -5.94 -9.77 -4.19
N ASN A 149 -4.89 -9.26 -4.86
CA ASN A 149 -4.95 -8.71 -6.22
C ASN A 149 -6.04 -7.64 -6.43
N ASN A 150 -6.42 -6.92 -5.37
CA ASN A 150 -7.51 -5.93 -5.35
C ASN A 150 -8.91 -6.49 -5.73
N ILE A 151 -9.09 -7.81 -5.71
CA ILE A 151 -10.33 -8.47 -6.16
C ILE A 151 -10.87 -9.43 -5.09
N THR A 152 -10.02 -10.29 -4.53
CA THR A 152 -10.49 -11.43 -3.72
C THR A 152 -10.37 -11.13 -2.23
N HIS A 153 -11.47 -11.26 -1.48
CA HIS A 153 -11.47 -11.10 -0.03
C HIS A 153 -10.99 -12.37 0.67
N MET A 154 -9.91 -12.25 1.44
CA MET A 154 -9.20 -13.36 2.04
C MET A 154 -8.92 -13.09 3.51
N LEU A 155 -8.68 -14.16 4.26
CA LEU A 155 -8.03 -14.15 5.56
C LEU A 155 -6.59 -14.66 5.39
N PHE A 156 -5.65 -13.95 6.00
CA PHE A 156 -4.30 -14.45 6.23
C PHE A 156 -4.17 -14.86 7.69
N ASN A 157 -3.77 -16.11 7.92
CA ASN A 157 -3.75 -16.74 9.23
C ASN A 157 -2.30 -17.02 9.64
N PHE A 158 -1.90 -16.53 10.81
CA PHE A 158 -0.63 -16.88 11.46
C PHE A 158 -0.90 -17.87 12.59
N SER A 159 -0.25 -19.03 12.56
CA SER A 159 -0.40 -20.07 13.58
C SER A 159 0.84 -20.18 14.44
N PHE A 160 0.71 -19.93 15.74
CA PHE A 160 1.79 -19.97 16.72
C PHE A 160 1.73 -21.25 17.54
N ASP A 161 2.88 -21.73 18.01
CA ASP A 161 2.93 -22.75 19.05
C ASP A 161 2.66 -22.16 20.45
N THR A 162 2.71 -23.01 21.48
CA THR A 162 2.50 -22.61 22.87
C THR A 162 3.54 -21.61 23.39
N ASN A 163 4.75 -21.61 22.84
CA ASN A 163 5.81 -20.64 23.14
C ASN A 163 5.62 -19.31 22.40
N GLY A 164 4.60 -19.21 21.53
CA GLY A 164 4.32 -18.00 20.76
C GLY A 164 5.21 -17.83 19.53
N VAL A 165 5.88 -18.90 19.08
CA VAL A 165 6.69 -18.88 17.85
C VAL A 165 5.81 -19.25 16.66
N LEU A 166 5.94 -18.50 15.57
CA LEU A 166 5.22 -18.73 14.33
C LEU A 166 5.65 -20.07 13.72
N ARG A 167 4.67 -20.94 13.45
CA ARG A 167 4.89 -22.28 12.89
C ARG A 167 4.29 -22.49 11.52
N GLU A 168 3.25 -21.73 11.18
CA GLU A 168 2.56 -21.91 9.91
C GLU A 168 1.83 -20.62 9.52
N THR A 169 1.75 -20.37 8.21
CA THR A 169 0.88 -19.35 7.63
C THR A 169 -0.09 -20.00 6.66
N GLN A 170 -1.33 -19.53 6.65
CA GLN A 170 -2.36 -20.05 5.75
C GLN A 170 -3.19 -18.91 5.16
N ARG A 171 -3.69 -19.11 3.94
CA ARG A 171 -4.63 -18.22 3.28
C ARG A 171 -5.95 -18.94 3.09
N THR A 172 -7.04 -18.30 3.45
CA THR A 172 -8.40 -18.86 3.27
C THR A 172 -9.33 -17.79 2.73
N PRO A 173 -10.37 -18.14 1.93
CA PRO A 173 -11.43 -17.21 1.61
C PRO A 173 -12.03 -16.59 2.88
N ASP A 174 -12.43 -15.32 2.79
CA ASP A 174 -13.17 -14.68 3.88
C ASP A 174 -14.61 -15.22 3.93
N PRO A 175 -15.01 -15.97 4.97
CA PRO A 175 -16.34 -16.58 5.03
C PRO A 175 -17.48 -15.55 5.08
N LEU A 176 -17.21 -14.30 5.50
CA LEU A 176 -18.23 -13.24 5.48
C LEU A 176 -18.50 -12.68 4.09
N ARG A 177 -17.54 -12.84 3.15
CA ARG A 177 -17.62 -12.25 1.81
C ARG A 177 -17.76 -13.29 0.72
N ASP A 178 -17.30 -14.50 0.97
CA ASP A 178 -17.52 -15.64 0.10
C ASP A 178 -19.03 -15.89 -0.10
N ARG A 179 -19.40 -16.19 -1.35
CA ARG A 179 -20.79 -16.43 -1.73
C ARG A 179 -21.21 -17.86 -1.39
N ASP A 180 -20.27 -18.80 -1.38
CA ASP A 180 -20.58 -20.22 -1.19
C ASP A 180 -20.86 -20.54 0.28
N PHE A 181 -20.20 -19.85 1.22
CA PHE A 181 -20.51 -19.96 2.66
C PHE A 181 -21.81 -19.25 3.09
N ARG A 182 -22.45 -18.47 2.21
CA ARG A 182 -23.76 -17.84 2.47
C ARG A 182 -24.96 -18.71 2.06
N ARG A 183 -24.72 -19.92 1.53
CA ARG A 183 -25.76 -20.80 0.96
C ARG A 183 -26.29 -21.87 1.94
N PHE A 184 -25.90 -21.81 3.20
CA PHE A 184 -26.37 -22.74 4.24
C PHE A 184 -26.91 -21.97 5.45
#